data_AF-A0A7G2N631-F1
#
_entry.id   AF-A0A7G2N631-F1
#
_cell.length_a   1.000
_cell.length_b   1.000
_cell.length_c   1.000
_cell.angle_alpha   90.00
_cell.angle_beta   90.00
_cell.angle_gamma   90.00
#
_symmetry.space_group_name_H-M   'P 1'
#
loop_
_entity.id
_entity.type
_entity.pdbx_description
1 polymer ?
#
loop_
_entity_poly.entity_id
_entity_poly.type
_entity_poly.pdbx_seq_one_letter_code
_entity_poly.pdbx_strand_id
1 'polypeptide(L)'
;DIIIVDEAHKLKKYYPKGQPNARRHLREGDEEISLLEKITDGLVLLYDPYQGIKPQNISPSEIRKLTKNYVNMQLMQQFRIGGNSSFTGEDFLNGILYGLQLSDDRNFNSDVFKGEYFRIVDTLKEVVDYVDDYSHAYPKTTNRVIAGYCREWVSNRKKKINKGKKYEELPYDWHVGNVLKRWNSTDVDWVKKPNSENEIGSIHAIQGYDLNYSGVIIGNDLTVKNQKIVAVLENYKDIGGIPLKDGFNLSELTEYILNIYYVLLSRGIDGCAVYFEDKSVEKLFKERVGL
;
A
#
# COMPACT_ATOMS: atom_id res chain seq x y z
N ASP A 1 -20.54 12.81 -23.86
CA ASP A 1 -21.12 13.26 -22.57
C ASP A 1 -20.07 13.38 -21.47
N ILE A 2 -19.91 12.45 -20.52
CA ILE A 2 -18.92 12.59 -19.43
C ILE A 2 -18.31 11.22 -19.06
N ILE A 3 -17.01 11.18 -18.80
CA ILE A 3 -16.29 10.05 -18.21
C ILE A 3 -15.86 10.43 -16.79
N ILE A 4 -16.14 9.54 -15.84
CA ILE A 4 -15.64 9.65 -14.45
C ILE A 4 -14.68 8.50 -14.23
N VAL A 5 -13.44 8.81 -13.89
CA VAL A 5 -12.41 7.83 -13.56
C VAL A 5 -12.20 7.84 -12.06
N ASP A 6 -12.64 6.76 -11.43
CA ASP A 6 -12.27 6.47 -10.04
C ASP A 6 -10.83 5.93 -9.98
N GLU A 7 -10.14 6.19 -8.87
CA GLU A 7 -8.74 5.76 -8.65
C GLU A 7 -7.80 6.18 -9.79
N ALA A 8 -7.91 7.42 -10.27
CA ALA A 8 -7.22 7.94 -11.45
C ALA A 8 -5.68 7.88 -11.34
N HIS A 9 -5.13 7.74 -10.13
CA HIS A 9 -3.71 7.46 -9.90
C HIS A 9 -3.25 6.11 -10.50
N LYS A 10 -4.17 5.23 -10.87
CA LYS A 10 -3.90 3.98 -11.58
C LYS A 10 -3.82 4.14 -13.10
N LEU A 11 -4.22 5.29 -13.65
CA LEU A 11 -4.10 5.57 -15.07
C LEU A 11 -2.63 5.44 -15.50
N LYS A 12 -2.46 4.88 -16.68
CA LYS A 12 -1.17 4.38 -17.16
C LYS A 12 -0.62 5.29 -18.24
N LYS A 13 0.70 5.40 -18.25
CA LYS A 13 1.47 5.80 -19.42
C LYS A 13 2.07 4.58 -20.10
N TYR A 14 2.50 4.75 -21.34
CA TYR A 14 3.27 3.70 -21.99
C TYR A 14 4.51 3.36 -21.16
N TYR A 15 4.66 2.07 -20.88
CA TYR A 15 5.79 1.54 -20.15
C TYR A 15 6.19 0.18 -20.76
N PRO A 16 7.44 -0.01 -21.20
CA PRO A 16 7.86 -1.24 -21.90
C PRO A 16 7.67 -2.53 -21.07
N LYS A 17 7.85 -2.45 -19.75
CA LYS A 17 7.58 -3.55 -18.80
C LYS A 17 6.15 -3.53 -18.24
N GLY A 18 5.29 -2.70 -18.80
CA GLY A 18 3.92 -2.55 -18.37
C GLY A 18 3.08 -3.80 -18.53
N GLN A 19 1.91 -3.81 -17.89
CA GLN A 19 0.97 -4.91 -18.00
C GLN A 19 0.62 -5.21 -19.47
N PRO A 20 0.50 -6.49 -19.87
CA PRO A 20 0.23 -6.86 -21.25
C PRO A 20 -0.96 -6.14 -21.88
N ASN A 21 -2.04 -5.94 -21.12
CA ASN A 21 -3.23 -5.24 -21.61
C ASN A 21 -2.92 -3.79 -21.94
N ALA A 22 -2.24 -3.06 -21.05
CA ALA A 22 -1.86 -1.67 -21.28
C ALA A 22 -0.94 -1.50 -22.50
N ARG A 23 -0.02 -2.45 -22.72
CA ARG A 23 0.87 -2.45 -23.90
C ARG A 23 0.16 -2.74 -25.22
N ARG A 24 -1.11 -3.20 -25.20
CA ARG A 24 -1.90 -3.41 -26.43
C ARG A 24 -2.52 -2.11 -26.95
N HIS A 25 -2.79 -1.14 -26.07
CA HIS A 25 -3.47 0.10 -26.44
C HIS A 25 -2.64 1.37 -26.25
N LEU A 26 -1.54 1.33 -25.49
CA LEU A 26 -0.61 2.44 -25.34
C LEU A 26 0.63 2.24 -26.23
N ARG A 27 1.02 3.30 -26.94
CA ARG A 27 2.27 3.43 -27.69
C ARG A 27 3.19 4.43 -27.01
N GLU A 28 4.46 4.46 -27.42
CA GLU A 28 5.42 5.42 -26.88
C GLU A 28 4.90 6.86 -27.00
N GLY A 29 4.87 7.58 -25.86
CA GLY A 29 4.28 8.91 -25.74
C GLY A 29 2.79 8.95 -25.39
N ASP A 30 2.09 7.82 -25.35
CA ASP A 30 0.69 7.77 -24.93
C ASP A 30 0.55 7.74 -23.40
N GLU A 31 -0.39 8.53 -22.89
CA GLU A 31 -0.96 8.39 -21.55
C GLU A 31 -2.49 8.22 -21.62
N GLU A 32 -3.06 7.41 -20.73
CA GLU A 32 -4.50 7.11 -20.75
C GLU A 32 -5.35 8.37 -20.55
N ILE A 33 -4.91 9.36 -19.77
CA ILE A 33 -5.62 10.65 -19.63
C ILE A 33 -5.80 11.33 -20.99
N SER A 34 -4.70 11.49 -21.74
CA SER A 34 -4.69 12.10 -23.07
C SER A 34 -5.56 11.34 -24.09
N LEU A 35 -5.76 10.04 -23.90
CA LEU A 35 -6.65 9.23 -24.72
C LEU A 35 -8.12 9.36 -24.31
N LEU A 36 -8.40 9.42 -23.01
CA LEU A 36 -9.75 9.63 -22.47
C LEU A 36 -10.31 11.00 -22.89
N GLU A 37 -9.48 12.04 -22.85
CA GLU A 37 -9.84 13.39 -23.31
C GLU A 37 -10.31 13.43 -24.77
N LYS A 38 -9.81 12.52 -25.63
CA LYS A 38 -10.19 12.47 -27.05
C LYS A 38 -11.58 11.88 -27.29
N ILE A 39 -12.15 11.17 -26.31
CA ILE A 39 -13.39 10.39 -26.47
C ILE A 39 -14.52 10.87 -25.56
N THR A 40 -14.34 11.98 -24.83
CA THR A 40 -15.34 12.52 -23.92
C THR A 40 -15.43 14.05 -24.03
N ASP A 41 -16.61 14.60 -23.78
CA ASP A 41 -16.82 16.06 -23.69
C ASP A 41 -16.51 16.59 -22.28
N GLY A 42 -16.41 15.70 -21.29
CA GLY A 42 -16.01 16.02 -19.92
C GLY A 42 -15.29 14.85 -19.24
N LEU A 43 -14.18 15.13 -18.54
CA LEU A 43 -13.41 14.14 -17.80
C LEU A 43 -13.30 14.56 -16.33
N VAL A 44 -13.75 13.69 -15.43
CA VAL A 44 -13.61 13.86 -13.98
C VAL A 44 -12.66 12.78 -13.46
N LEU A 45 -11.62 13.19 -12.74
CA LEU A 45 -10.58 12.31 -12.20
C LEU A 45 -10.64 12.34 -10.67
N LEU A 46 -10.92 11.20 -10.04
CA LEU A 46 -10.76 11.04 -8.59
C LEU A 46 -9.33 10.57 -8.32
N TYR A 47 -8.49 11.49 -7.85
CA TYR A 47 -7.03 11.31 -7.83
C TYR A 47 -6.45 11.47 -6.43
N ASP A 48 -5.50 10.59 -6.09
CA ASP A 48 -4.68 10.67 -4.89
C ASP A 48 -3.20 10.51 -5.28
N PRO A 49 -2.34 11.52 -5.09
CA PRO A 49 -0.95 11.48 -5.51
C PRO A 49 -0.10 10.44 -4.77
N TYR A 50 -0.52 9.98 -3.59
CA TYR A 50 0.25 9.06 -2.75
C TYR A 50 -0.13 7.60 -2.96
N GLN A 51 -1.07 7.30 -3.86
CA GLN A 51 -1.48 5.92 -4.18
C GLN A 51 -0.88 5.40 -5.50
N GLY A 52 -0.05 6.20 -6.18
CA GLY A 52 0.75 5.75 -7.31
C GLY A 52 1.89 4.84 -6.85
N ILE A 53 1.82 3.55 -7.18
CA ILE A 53 2.74 2.51 -6.67
C ILE A 53 3.54 1.77 -7.75
N LYS A 54 3.40 2.15 -9.03
CA LYS A 54 4.11 1.51 -10.15
C LYS A 54 4.70 2.53 -11.13
N PRO A 55 5.86 2.22 -11.75
CA PRO A 55 6.45 3.04 -12.82
C PRO A 55 5.53 3.28 -14.03
N GLN A 56 4.59 2.35 -14.27
CA GLN A 56 3.63 2.46 -15.35
C GLN A 56 2.53 3.50 -15.06
N ASN A 57 2.31 3.88 -13.80
CA ASN A 57 1.36 4.94 -13.47
C ASN A 57 1.89 6.29 -13.95
N ILE A 58 0.98 7.17 -14.35
CA ILE A 58 1.35 8.55 -14.68
C ILE A 58 1.81 9.22 -13.38
N SER A 59 3.01 9.80 -13.38
CA SER A 59 3.59 10.38 -12.15
C SER A 59 2.80 11.63 -11.72
N PRO A 60 2.84 12.01 -10.42
CA PRO A 60 2.14 13.20 -9.95
C PRO A 60 2.53 14.49 -10.69
N SER A 61 3.77 14.62 -11.15
CA SER A 61 4.23 15.77 -11.94
C SER A 61 3.66 15.77 -13.35
N GLU A 62 3.58 14.60 -14.00
CA GLU A 62 2.92 14.43 -15.30
C GLU A 62 1.41 14.67 -15.21
N ILE A 63 0.74 14.15 -14.17
CA ILE A 63 -0.68 14.43 -13.91
C ILE A 63 -0.90 15.95 -13.84
N ARG A 64 -0.15 16.67 -12.98
CA ARG A 64 -0.27 18.13 -12.87
C ARG A 64 -0.06 18.87 -14.20
N LYS A 65 0.81 18.35 -15.07
CA LYS A 65 1.05 18.92 -16.40
C LYS A 65 -0.13 18.66 -17.34
N LEU A 66 -0.62 17.42 -17.40
CA LEU A 66 -1.75 17.00 -18.24
C LEU A 66 -3.04 17.69 -17.82
N THR A 67 -3.26 17.86 -16.50
CA THR A 67 -4.48 18.43 -15.94
C THR A 67 -4.37 19.92 -15.64
N LYS A 68 -3.41 20.65 -16.24
CA LYS A 68 -3.17 22.08 -15.96
C LYS A 68 -4.43 22.94 -16.10
N ASN A 69 -5.31 22.61 -17.04
CA ASN A 69 -6.53 23.36 -17.34
C ASN A 69 -7.78 22.80 -16.62
N TYR A 70 -7.62 21.82 -15.73
CA TYR A 70 -8.73 21.20 -15.01
C TYR A 70 -9.15 22.08 -13.83
N VAL A 71 -10.43 22.02 -13.48
CA VAL A 71 -10.90 22.55 -12.21
C VAL A 71 -10.49 21.59 -11.11
N ASN A 72 -9.59 22.02 -10.23
CA ASN A 72 -9.14 21.23 -9.09
C ASN A 72 -10.08 21.44 -7.91
N MET A 73 -10.65 20.35 -7.39
CA MET A 73 -11.46 20.33 -6.17
C MET A 73 -10.80 19.38 -5.17
N GLN A 74 -10.55 19.86 -3.95
CA GLN A 74 -9.97 19.05 -2.89
C GLN A 74 -11.07 18.57 -1.95
N LEU A 75 -11.12 17.25 -1.71
CA LEU A 75 -11.98 16.67 -0.70
C LEU A 75 -11.24 16.72 0.63
N MET A 76 -11.68 17.62 1.52
CA MET A 76 -11.00 17.87 2.81
C MET A 76 -11.41 16.90 3.91
N GLN A 77 -12.60 16.31 3.82
CA GLN A 77 -13.15 15.51 4.91
C GLN A 77 -12.92 14.00 4.70
N GLN A 78 -12.27 13.38 5.68
CA GLN A 78 -12.05 11.94 5.73
C GLN A 78 -13.08 11.30 6.68
N PHE A 79 -13.85 10.32 6.17
CA PHE A 79 -14.91 9.63 6.93
C PHE A 79 -14.59 8.17 7.28
N ARG A 80 -13.47 7.62 6.78
CA ARG A 80 -13.14 6.20 6.89
C ARG A 80 -12.50 5.86 8.23
N ILE A 81 -11.60 6.69 8.73
CA ILE A 81 -10.90 6.42 9.99
C ILE A 81 -11.74 7.02 11.10
N GLY A 82 -12.16 6.18 12.03
CA GLY A 82 -12.93 6.58 13.20
C GLY A 82 -12.09 7.47 14.10
N GLY A 83 -12.05 8.78 13.80
CA GLY A 83 -11.56 9.77 14.74
C GLY A 83 -12.37 9.72 16.02
N ASN A 84 -11.72 9.71 17.17
CA ASN A 84 -12.43 9.97 18.43
C ASN A 84 -12.59 11.49 18.61
N SER A 85 -13.17 11.96 19.72
CA SER A 85 -13.33 13.40 19.96
C SER A 85 -12.00 14.21 20.03
N SER A 86 -10.84 13.55 20.08
CA SER A 86 -9.52 14.18 20.23
C SER A 86 -8.71 14.31 18.94
N PHE A 87 -9.01 13.54 17.88
CA PHE A 87 -8.29 13.61 16.60
C PHE A 87 -9.16 13.20 15.41
N THR A 88 -8.74 13.55 14.21
CA THR A 88 -9.42 13.22 12.95
C THR A 88 -8.69 12.14 12.17
N GLY A 89 -9.37 11.51 11.21
CA GLY A 89 -8.72 10.63 10.24
C GLY A 89 -7.66 11.36 9.40
N GLU A 90 -7.80 12.67 9.20
CA GLU A 90 -6.81 13.51 8.51
C GLU A 90 -5.52 13.63 9.31
N ASP A 91 -5.61 13.80 10.65
CA ASP A 91 -4.43 13.81 11.53
C ASP A 91 -3.62 12.51 11.38
N PHE A 92 -4.30 11.37 11.29
CA PHE A 92 -3.64 10.11 11.05
C PHE A 92 -2.93 10.08 9.69
N LEU A 93 -3.64 10.40 8.60
CA LEU A 93 -3.06 10.35 7.25
C LEU A 93 -1.87 11.31 7.09
N ASN A 94 -2.01 12.55 7.55
CA ASN A 94 -0.92 13.54 7.54
C ASN A 94 0.25 13.08 8.39
N GLY A 95 -0.02 12.48 9.55
CA GLY A 95 1.00 11.87 10.41
C GLY A 95 1.72 10.69 9.75
N ILE A 96 1.03 9.82 9.02
CA ILE A 96 1.66 8.73 8.25
C ILE A 96 2.53 9.31 7.14
N LEU A 97 2.03 10.28 6.36
CA LEU A 97 2.80 10.95 5.31
C LEU A 97 4.08 11.59 5.89
N TYR A 98 3.95 12.27 7.04
CA TYR A 98 5.09 12.85 7.74
C TYR A 98 6.06 11.78 8.24
N GLY A 99 5.57 10.74 8.92
CA GLY A 99 6.37 9.66 9.50
C GLY A 99 7.12 8.85 8.46
N LEU A 100 6.52 8.61 7.30
CA LEU A 100 7.13 7.93 6.14
C LEU A 100 7.99 8.86 5.27
N GLN A 101 8.11 10.14 5.59
CA GLN A 101 8.85 11.14 4.79
C GLN A 101 8.29 11.36 3.37
N LEU A 102 7.00 11.09 3.16
CA LEU A 102 6.25 11.45 1.95
C LEU A 102 5.79 12.91 1.95
N SER A 103 5.74 13.53 3.13
CA SER A 103 5.49 14.95 3.34
C SER A 103 6.41 15.51 4.42
N ASP A 104 6.77 16.78 4.29
CA ASP A 104 7.43 17.56 5.35
C ASP A 104 6.41 18.37 6.20
N ASP A 105 5.12 18.29 5.86
CA ASP A 105 4.05 18.92 6.64
C ASP A 105 3.86 18.20 7.98
N ARG A 106 4.00 18.95 9.07
CA ARG A 106 3.83 18.47 10.45
C ARG A 106 2.49 18.90 11.05
N ASN A 107 1.57 19.40 10.24
CA ASN A 107 0.25 19.83 10.68
C ASN A 107 -0.69 18.63 10.90
N PHE A 108 -0.51 17.96 12.04
CA PHE A 108 -1.40 16.91 12.54
C PHE A 108 -1.35 16.82 14.05
N ASN A 109 -2.43 16.37 14.67
CA ASN A 109 -2.44 16.03 16.09
C ASN A 109 -1.72 14.69 16.35
N SER A 110 -0.52 14.75 16.95
CA SER A 110 0.28 13.56 17.28
C SER A 110 -0.40 12.57 18.23
N ASP A 111 -1.43 12.98 18.97
CA ASP A 111 -2.12 12.11 19.92
C ASP A 111 -2.86 10.95 19.25
N VAL A 112 -3.12 11.05 17.94
CA VAL A 112 -3.64 9.95 17.12
C VAL A 112 -2.75 8.70 17.16
N PHE A 113 -1.44 8.86 17.38
CA PHE A 113 -0.48 7.76 17.47
C PHE A 113 -0.33 7.19 18.89
N LYS A 114 -0.84 7.88 19.92
CA LYS A 114 -0.68 7.53 21.33
C LYS A 114 -1.91 6.81 21.93
N GLY A 115 -3.01 6.74 21.18
CA GLY A 115 -4.27 6.14 21.61
C GLY A 115 -4.42 4.66 21.26
N GLU A 116 -5.62 4.12 21.50
CA GLU A 116 -5.93 2.70 21.20
C GLU A 116 -6.03 2.40 19.70
N TYR A 117 -6.29 3.43 18.87
CA TYR A 117 -6.46 3.29 17.44
C TYR A 117 -5.19 2.78 16.76
N PHE A 118 -4.02 3.35 17.09
CA PHE A 118 -2.76 3.01 16.45
C PHE A 118 -1.76 2.46 17.47
N ARG A 119 -1.06 1.40 17.09
CA ARG A 119 0.04 0.88 17.90
C ARG A 119 1.17 0.32 17.06
N ILE A 120 2.39 0.51 17.54
CA ILE A 120 3.56 -0.19 17.01
C ILE A 120 3.86 -1.37 17.93
N VAL A 121 4.05 -2.54 17.34
CA VAL A 121 4.35 -3.80 18.05
C VAL A 121 5.74 -4.29 17.69
N ASP A 122 6.34 -5.09 18.57
CA ASP A 122 7.76 -5.43 18.49
C ASP A 122 8.02 -6.64 17.58
N THR A 123 7.03 -7.53 17.44
CA THR A 123 7.19 -8.82 16.75
C THR A 123 6.10 -9.11 15.71
N LEU A 124 6.43 -9.97 14.74
CA LEU A 124 5.45 -10.52 13.79
C LEU A 124 4.29 -11.24 14.51
N LYS A 125 4.59 -11.89 15.65
CA LYS A 125 3.56 -12.58 16.42
C LYS A 125 2.55 -11.60 16.98
N GLU A 126 2.99 -10.49 17.57
CA GLU A 126 2.09 -9.49 18.15
C GLU A 126 1.17 -8.84 17.12
N VAL A 127 1.63 -8.58 15.89
CA VAL A 127 0.75 -8.00 14.86
C VAL A 127 -0.28 -9.01 14.35
N VAL A 128 0.07 -10.30 14.33
CA VAL A 128 -0.88 -11.38 14.02
C VAL A 128 -1.88 -11.57 15.16
N ASP A 129 -1.40 -11.67 16.39
CA ASP A 129 -2.23 -11.80 17.60
C ASP A 129 -3.21 -10.63 17.71
N TYR A 130 -2.78 -9.40 17.46
CA TYR A 130 -3.66 -8.22 17.44
C TYR A 130 -4.87 -8.44 16.52
N VAL A 131 -4.64 -8.88 15.28
CA VAL A 131 -5.72 -9.12 14.31
C VAL A 131 -6.59 -10.31 14.73
N ASP A 132 -5.98 -11.37 15.24
CA ASP A 132 -6.69 -12.57 15.67
C ASP A 132 -7.58 -12.29 16.90
N ASP A 133 -7.08 -11.55 17.89
CA ASP A 133 -7.81 -11.14 19.09
C ASP A 133 -9.07 -10.34 18.73
N TYR A 134 -8.96 -9.35 17.84
CA TYR A 134 -10.12 -8.59 17.36
C TYR A 134 -11.08 -9.44 16.52
N SER A 135 -10.57 -10.42 15.77
CA SER A 135 -11.41 -11.34 14.99
C SER A 135 -12.24 -12.25 15.88
N HIS A 136 -11.67 -12.69 17.01
CA HIS A 136 -12.40 -13.48 18.01
C HIS A 136 -13.39 -12.63 18.81
N ALA A 137 -12.99 -11.43 19.23
CA ALA A 137 -13.84 -10.53 20.01
C ALA A 137 -15.01 -9.98 19.18
N TYR A 138 -14.79 -9.71 17.89
CA TYR A 138 -15.78 -9.13 16.99
C TYR A 138 -15.92 -9.93 15.68
N PRO A 139 -16.55 -11.11 15.68
CA PRO A 139 -16.58 -12.02 14.52
C PRO A 139 -17.25 -11.47 13.25
N LYS A 140 -17.92 -10.32 13.32
CA LYS A 140 -18.55 -9.65 12.18
C LYS A 140 -17.63 -8.63 11.50
N THR A 141 -16.48 -8.33 12.09
CA THR A 141 -15.52 -7.38 11.52
C THR A 141 -14.61 -8.06 10.52
N THR A 142 -14.09 -7.29 9.58
CA THR A 142 -13.13 -7.77 8.58
C THR A 142 -11.73 -7.32 9.00
N ASN A 143 -10.94 -8.26 9.52
CA ASN A 143 -9.60 -7.98 10.03
C ASN A 143 -8.57 -8.80 9.26
N ARG A 144 -7.47 -8.19 8.83
CA ARG A 144 -6.43 -8.88 8.06
C ARG A 144 -5.05 -8.37 8.42
N VAL A 145 -4.07 -9.26 8.34
CA VAL A 145 -2.66 -8.88 8.28
C VAL A 145 -2.29 -8.63 6.82
N ILE A 146 -1.65 -7.50 6.54
CA ILE A 146 -1.24 -7.04 5.22
C ILE A 146 0.21 -6.56 5.24
N ALA A 147 0.88 -6.63 4.09
CA ALA A 147 2.30 -6.32 3.99
C ALA A 147 2.68 -5.71 2.63
N GLY A 148 3.76 -4.94 2.62
CA GLY A 148 4.45 -4.55 1.40
C GLY A 148 5.08 -5.77 0.74
N TYR A 149 5.47 -5.67 -0.54
CA TYR A 149 5.94 -6.83 -1.31
C TYR A 149 7.42 -7.18 -1.00
N CYS A 150 7.77 -7.28 0.29
CA CYS A 150 9.13 -7.39 0.84
C CYS A 150 9.66 -8.83 0.96
N ARG A 151 8.83 -9.83 0.66
CA ARG A 151 9.13 -11.24 0.96
C ARG A 151 8.94 -12.13 -0.23
N GLU A 152 9.85 -13.09 -0.40
CA GLU A 152 9.75 -14.03 -1.49
C GLU A 152 8.48 -14.88 -1.35
N TRP A 153 7.70 -14.92 -2.44
CA TRP A 153 6.48 -15.70 -2.49
C TRP A 153 6.77 -17.16 -2.89
N VAL A 154 7.30 -17.93 -1.94
CA VAL A 154 7.61 -19.36 -2.10
C VAL A 154 6.37 -20.23 -2.23
N SER A 155 5.24 -19.81 -1.64
CA SER A 155 3.95 -20.51 -1.72
C SER A 155 3.21 -20.31 -3.05
N ASN A 156 3.71 -19.46 -3.95
CA ASN A 156 3.01 -19.10 -5.18
C ASN A 156 2.72 -20.34 -6.05
N ARG A 157 1.45 -20.63 -6.30
CA ARG A 157 1.00 -21.79 -7.09
C ARG A 157 1.43 -21.75 -8.55
N LYS A 158 1.77 -20.57 -9.07
CA LYS A 158 2.30 -20.39 -10.44
C LYS A 158 3.76 -20.84 -10.55
N LYS A 159 4.51 -20.98 -9.45
CA LYS A 159 5.88 -21.51 -9.47
C LYS A 159 5.86 -22.99 -9.88
N LYS A 160 6.79 -23.38 -10.77
CA LYS A 160 6.89 -24.76 -11.30
C LYS A 160 6.97 -25.83 -10.20
N ILE A 161 7.70 -25.56 -9.12
CA ILE A 161 7.88 -26.46 -7.96
C ILE A 161 6.58 -26.72 -7.18
N ASN A 162 5.59 -25.84 -7.33
CA ASN A 162 4.30 -25.93 -6.64
C ASN A 162 3.17 -26.47 -7.55
N LYS A 163 3.48 -26.81 -8.80
CA LYS A 163 2.47 -27.30 -9.75
C LYS A 163 1.89 -28.62 -9.23
N GLY A 164 0.56 -28.69 -9.14
CA GLY A 164 -0.17 -29.87 -8.68
C GLY A 164 -0.30 -30.00 -7.15
N LYS A 165 0.38 -29.14 -6.37
CA LYS A 165 0.22 -29.12 -4.92
C LYS A 165 -1.13 -28.54 -4.49
N LYS A 166 -1.72 -29.16 -3.47
CA LYS A 166 -2.83 -28.61 -2.68
C LYS A 166 -2.32 -27.46 -1.81
N TYR A 167 -3.24 -26.66 -1.29
CA TYR A 167 -2.88 -25.46 -0.52
C TYR A 167 -2.06 -25.79 0.73
N GLU A 168 -2.40 -26.89 1.40
CA GLU A 168 -1.77 -27.35 2.64
C GLU A 168 -0.33 -27.84 2.41
N GLU A 169 -0.01 -28.26 1.19
CA GLU A 169 1.30 -28.76 0.77
C GLU A 169 2.25 -27.64 0.31
N LEU A 170 1.75 -26.40 0.20
CA LEU A 170 2.55 -25.24 -0.16
C LEU A 170 3.44 -24.83 1.03
N PRO A 171 4.68 -24.37 0.77
CA PRO A 171 5.52 -23.82 1.83
C PRO A 171 4.86 -22.58 2.46
N TYR A 172 5.29 -22.25 3.68
CA TYR A 172 4.96 -20.97 4.31
C TYR A 172 5.93 -19.88 3.83
N ASP A 173 5.41 -18.68 3.58
CA ASP A 173 6.23 -17.53 3.18
C ASP A 173 6.86 -16.87 4.41
N TRP A 174 6.09 -16.76 5.50
CA TRP A 174 6.61 -16.41 6.83
C TRP A 174 6.73 -17.66 7.68
N HIS A 175 7.94 -17.87 8.20
CA HIS A 175 8.25 -18.88 9.19
C HIS A 175 9.13 -18.23 10.26
N VAL A 176 8.50 -17.58 11.24
CA VAL A 176 9.19 -16.86 12.33
C VAL A 176 8.65 -17.37 13.66
N GLY A 177 9.46 -18.16 14.37
CA GLY A 177 8.99 -18.89 15.55
C GLY A 177 7.80 -19.79 15.20
N ASN A 178 6.68 -19.59 15.90
CA ASN A 178 5.45 -20.35 15.67
C ASN A 178 4.49 -19.68 14.67
N VAL A 179 4.85 -18.53 14.10
CA VAL A 179 4.02 -17.85 13.10
C VAL A 179 4.32 -18.42 11.73
N LEU A 180 3.32 -19.13 11.18
CA LEU A 180 3.33 -19.75 9.86
C LEU A 180 2.24 -19.11 9.00
N LYS A 181 2.63 -18.26 8.05
CA LYS A 181 1.68 -17.57 7.16
C LYS A 181 2.12 -17.69 5.71
N ARG A 182 1.14 -17.71 4.81
CA ARG A 182 1.34 -17.62 3.37
C ARG A 182 0.86 -16.26 2.88
N TRP A 183 1.41 -15.79 1.78
CA TRP A 183 0.83 -14.70 1.00
C TRP A 183 -0.60 -15.04 0.54
N ASN A 184 -1.37 -14.02 0.22
CA ASN A 184 -2.72 -14.12 -0.32
C ASN A 184 -2.84 -15.13 -1.47
N SER A 185 -3.78 -16.07 -1.43
CA SER A 185 -3.91 -17.10 -2.47
C SER A 185 -4.44 -16.57 -3.83
N THR A 186 -5.05 -15.39 -3.83
CA THR A 186 -5.60 -14.68 -5.00
C THR A 186 -5.44 -13.18 -4.82
N ASP A 187 -5.33 -12.43 -5.92
CA ASP A 187 -5.38 -10.97 -5.88
C ASP A 187 -6.82 -10.44 -5.98
N VAL A 188 -7.73 -11.23 -6.55
CA VAL A 188 -9.12 -10.83 -6.81
C VAL A 188 -10.03 -11.24 -5.64
N ASP A 189 -10.75 -10.26 -5.09
CA ASP A 189 -11.68 -10.41 -3.96
C ASP A 189 -11.08 -11.22 -2.79
N TRP A 190 -9.77 -11.06 -2.52
CA TRP A 190 -9.04 -11.85 -1.54
C TRP A 190 -9.69 -11.80 -0.15
N VAL A 191 -10.05 -10.60 0.30
CA VAL A 191 -10.66 -10.36 1.61
C VAL A 191 -11.95 -11.18 1.81
N LYS A 192 -12.68 -11.47 0.73
CA LYS A 192 -13.92 -12.27 0.76
C LYS A 192 -13.68 -13.78 0.68
N LYS A 193 -12.45 -14.25 0.46
CA LYS A 193 -12.16 -15.68 0.34
C LYS A 193 -12.19 -16.36 1.71
N PRO A 194 -12.76 -17.57 1.80
CA PRO A 194 -12.64 -18.39 3.00
C PRO A 194 -11.17 -18.59 3.37
N ASN A 195 -10.86 -18.54 4.67
CA ASN A 195 -9.52 -18.71 5.22
C ASN A 195 -8.49 -17.63 4.84
N SER A 196 -8.91 -16.51 4.22
CA SER A 196 -8.00 -15.40 3.89
C SER A 196 -7.41 -14.73 5.13
N GLU A 197 -8.05 -14.85 6.29
CA GLU A 197 -7.54 -14.46 7.61
C GLU A 197 -6.28 -15.24 8.03
N ASN A 198 -6.08 -16.45 7.47
CA ASN A 198 -4.87 -17.24 7.70
C ASN A 198 -3.71 -16.86 6.76
N GLU A 199 -3.93 -15.93 5.85
CA GLU A 199 -2.95 -15.43 4.88
C GLU A 199 -2.53 -14.00 5.25
N ILE A 200 -1.40 -13.55 4.68
CA ILE A 200 -0.98 -12.15 4.69
C ILE A 200 -1.28 -11.56 3.32
N GLY A 201 -2.02 -10.45 3.31
CA GLY A 201 -2.40 -9.76 2.08
C GLY A 201 -1.30 -8.89 1.52
N SER A 202 -0.99 -9.04 0.23
CA SER A 202 -0.15 -8.06 -0.46
C SER A 202 -0.92 -6.78 -0.79
N ILE A 203 -0.19 -5.72 -1.11
CA ILE A 203 -0.75 -4.46 -1.62
C ILE A 203 -1.71 -4.67 -2.81
N HIS A 204 -1.44 -5.63 -3.70
CA HIS A 204 -2.31 -5.88 -4.86
C HIS A 204 -3.64 -6.54 -4.50
N ALA A 205 -3.71 -7.24 -3.37
CA ALA A 205 -4.88 -7.99 -2.93
C ALA A 205 -5.83 -7.18 -2.05
N ILE A 206 -5.31 -6.20 -1.30
CA ILE A 206 -6.09 -5.35 -0.39
C ILE A 206 -6.70 -4.12 -1.08
N GLN A 207 -6.21 -3.75 -2.27
CA GLN A 207 -6.70 -2.58 -3.01
C GLN A 207 -8.22 -2.60 -3.18
N GLY A 208 -8.87 -1.49 -2.81
CA GLY A 208 -10.33 -1.33 -2.89
C GLY A 208 -11.11 -1.90 -1.71
N TYR A 209 -10.42 -2.44 -0.69
CA TYR A 209 -11.03 -2.87 0.57
C TYR A 209 -10.59 -2.00 1.72
N ASP A 210 -11.50 -1.84 2.67
CA ASP A 210 -11.22 -1.31 3.99
C ASP A 210 -11.37 -2.45 5.01
N LEU A 211 -10.57 -2.39 6.07
CA LEU A 211 -10.53 -3.35 7.17
C LEU A 211 -10.99 -2.65 8.44
N ASN A 212 -11.70 -3.35 9.32
CA ASN A 212 -11.99 -2.83 10.65
C ASN A 212 -10.67 -2.69 11.42
N TYR A 213 -9.96 -3.81 11.62
CA TYR A 213 -8.65 -3.84 12.24
C TYR A 213 -7.60 -4.36 11.26
N SER A 214 -6.56 -3.56 11.01
CA SER A 214 -5.45 -3.92 10.14
C SER A 214 -4.18 -4.21 10.93
N GLY A 215 -3.56 -5.36 10.66
CA GLY A 215 -2.17 -5.61 11.05
C GLY A 215 -1.28 -5.29 9.85
N VAL A 216 -0.36 -4.34 9.95
CA VAL A 216 0.52 -3.94 8.84
C VAL A 216 1.95 -4.37 9.14
N ILE A 217 2.56 -5.10 8.21
CA ILE A 217 3.99 -5.43 8.25
C ILE A 217 4.71 -4.46 7.31
N ILE A 218 5.53 -3.59 7.90
CA ILE A 218 6.51 -2.78 7.17
C ILE A 218 7.79 -3.60 7.06
N GLY A 219 8.06 -4.05 5.84
CA GLY A 219 9.09 -5.02 5.55
C GLY A 219 10.50 -4.46 5.56
N ASN A 220 11.46 -5.37 5.41
CA ASN A 220 12.88 -5.05 5.25
C ASN A 220 13.27 -4.53 3.85
N ASP A 221 12.29 -4.18 3.01
CA ASP A 221 12.49 -3.48 1.73
C ASP A 221 12.69 -1.96 1.89
N LEU A 222 12.69 -1.48 3.13
CA LEU A 222 13.11 -0.14 3.54
C LEU A 222 14.19 -0.22 4.62
N THR A 223 15.09 0.76 4.63
CA THR A 223 16.07 0.98 5.70
C THR A 223 16.33 2.48 5.89
N VAL A 224 17.08 2.86 6.92
CA VAL A 224 17.46 4.26 7.16
C VAL A 224 18.93 4.49 6.83
N LYS A 225 19.19 5.48 5.97
CA LYS A 225 20.53 5.98 5.65
C LYS A 225 20.54 7.50 5.78
N ASN A 226 21.42 8.05 6.62
CA ASN A 226 21.55 9.50 6.84
C ASN A 226 20.22 10.19 7.18
N GLN A 227 19.44 9.64 8.12
CA GLN A 227 18.10 10.14 8.51
C GLN A 227 17.06 10.17 7.38
N LYS A 228 17.31 9.42 6.29
CA LYS A 228 16.37 9.24 5.18
C LYS A 228 15.99 7.78 5.05
N ILE A 229 14.70 7.52 4.90
CA ILE A 229 14.18 6.20 4.55
C ILE A 229 14.54 5.95 3.08
N VAL A 230 15.14 4.80 2.79
CA VAL A 230 15.58 4.41 1.45
C VAL A 230 15.20 2.96 1.17
N ALA A 231 14.88 2.65 -0.08
CA ALA A 231 14.59 1.29 -0.51
C ALA A 231 15.80 0.36 -0.41
N VAL A 232 15.54 -0.90 -0.08
CA VAL A 232 16.48 -2.02 -0.15
C VAL A 232 16.04 -2.91 -1.32
N LEU A 233 16.65 -2.69 -2.49
CA LEU A 233 16.26 -3.33 -3.75
C LEU A 233 16.26 -4.85 -3.64
N GLU A 234 17.21 -5.43 -2.91
CA GLU A 234 17.33 -6.89 -2.78
C GLU A 234 16.13 -7.49 -2.07
N ASN A 235 15.43 -6.71 -1.23
CA ASN A 235 14.30 -7.16 -0.43
C ASN A 235 12.96 -6.84 -1.09
N TYR A 236 12.89 -5.91 -2.04
CA TYR A 236 11.66 -5.66 -2.80
C TYR A 236 11.41 -6.74 -3.87
N LYS A 237 10.29 -7.46 -3.78
CA LYS A 237 9.99 -8.65 -4.61
C LYS A 237 8.91 -8.43 -5.67
N ASP A 238 8.32 -7.25 -5.78
CA ASP A 238 7.41 -6.94 -6.88
C ASP A 238 8.20 -6.53 -8.13
N ILE A 239 8.52 -7.54 -8.96
CA ILE A 239 9.27 -7.36 -10.22
C ILE A 239 8.60 -6.35 -11.15
N GLY A 240 7.25 -6.27 -11.14
CA GLY A 240 6.50 -5.33 -11.97
C GLY A 240 6.57 -3.88 -11.46
N GLY A 241 6.90 -3.70 -10.18
CA GLY A 241 7.12 -2.40 -9.55
C GLY A 241 8.56 -1.87 -9.65
N ILE A 242 9.52 -2.68 -10.11
CA ILE A 242 10.92 -2.24 -10.26
C ILE A 242 11.09 -1.44 -11.56
N PRO A 243 11.61 -0.19 -11.51
CA PRO A 243 11.94 0.60 -12.70
C PRO A 243 12.89 -0.12 -13.68
N LEU A 244 12.91 0.31 -14.95
CA LEU A 244 13.85 -0.18 -15.95
C LEU A 244 15.30 0.16 -15.58
N LYS A 245 16.27 -0.69 -15.96
CA LYS A 245 17.71 -0.43 -15.68
C LYS A 245 18.18 0.91 -16.27
N ASP A 246 17.74 1.24 -17.48
CA ASP A 246 18.05 2.50 -18.19
C ASP A 246 17.22 3.70 -17.68
N GLY A 247 16.70 3.60 -16.46
CA GLY A 247 15.99 4.65 -15.73
C GLY A 247 15.91 4.32 -14.24
N PHE A 248 16.79 3.45 -13.73
CA PHE A 248 16.70 2.96 -12.36
C PHE A 248 17.11 4.08 -11.41
N ASN A 249 16.12 4.63 -10.72
CA ASN A 249 16.30 5.59 -9.67
C ASN A 249 15.87 4.96 -8.35
N LEU A 250 16.83 4.75 -7.44
CA LEU A 250 16.52 4.22 -6.11
C LEU A 250 15.56 5.14 -5.34
N SER A 251 15.61 6.46 -5.57
CA SER A 251 14.68 7.42 -4.96
C SER A 251 13.25 7.22 -5.45
N GLU A 252 13.06 6.93 -6.74
CA GLU A 252 11.74 6.67 -7.30
C GLU A 252 11.18 5.35 -6.78
N LEU A 253 12.01 4.30 -6.69
CA LEU A 253 11.62 3.05 -6.05
C LEU A 253 11.27 3.25 -4.58
N THR A 254 12.05 4.06 -3.85
CA THR A 254 11.79 4.42 -2.45
C THR A 254 10.42 5.06 -2.32
N GLU A 255 10.11 6.06 -3.16
CA GLU A 255 8.79 6.71 -3.17
C GLU A 255 7.65 5.72 -3.42
N TYR A 256 7.80 4.80 -4.38
CA TYR A 256 6.78 3.77 -4.61
C TYR A 256 6.57 2.83 -3.43
N ILE A 257 7.66 2.38 -2.78
CA ILE A 257 7.55 1.52 -1.60
C ILE A 257 6.92 2.28 -0.42
N LEU A 258 7.28 3.55 -0.22
CA LEU A 258 6.65 4.40 0.80
C LEU A 258 5.15 4.60 0.52
N ASN A 259 4.77 4.86 -0.73
CA ASN A 259 3.37 4.96 -1.16
C ASN A 259 2.61 3.64 -0.91
N ILE A 260 3.24 2.48 -1.16
CA ILE A 260 2.65 1.18 -0.81
C ILE A 260 2.33 1.15 0.68
N TYR A 261 3.26 1.51 1.55
CA TYR A 261 3.03 1.49 3.00
C TYR A 261 2.00 2.53 3.45
N TYR A 262 1.97 3.72 2.86
CA TYR A 262 0.89 4.69 3.09
C TYR A 262 -0.48 4.09 2.75
N VAL A 263 -0.58 3.41 1.61
CA VAL A 263 -1.82 2.73 1.19
C VAL A 263 -2.21 1.62 2.16
N LEU A 264 -1.26 0.86 2.72
CA LEU A 264 -1.55 -0.22 3.68
C LEU A 264 -1.99 0.33 5.04
N LEU A 265 -1.29 1.34 5.55
CA LEU A 265 -1.55 1.96 6.86
C LEU A 265 -2.92 2.65 6.91
N SER A 266 -3.44 3.11 5.78
CA SER A 266 -4.73 3.79 5.66
C SER A 266 -5.93 2.83 5.47
N ARG A 267 -5.75 1.52 5.62
CA ARG A 267 -6.82 0.50 5.43
C ARG A 267 -7.62 0.22 6.69
N GLY A 268 -7.07 0.45 7.88
CA GLY A 268 -7.78 0.25 9.15
C GLY A 268 -8.80 1.37 9.41
N ILE A 269 -10.04 0.98 9.72
CA ILE A 269 -11.15 1.89 10.07
C ILE A 269 -11.18 2.11 11.58
N ASP A 270 -11.13 1.03 12.35
CA ASP A 270 -11.30 0.99 13.81
C ASP A 270 -9.97 0.86 14.55
N GLY A 271 -8.94 0.32 13.89
CA GLY A 271 -7.59 0.28 14.44
C GLY A 271 -6.53 -0.29 13.51
N CYS A 272 -5.28 0.04 13.81
CA CYS A 272 -4.11 -0.37 13.05
C CYS A 272 -2.95 -0.71 13.98
N ALA A 273 -2.44 -1.94 13.90
CA ALA A 273 -1.19 -2.35 14.53
C ALA A 273 -0.10 -2.50 13.48
N VAL A 274 1.10 -2.00 13.76
CA VAL A 274 2.22 -1.99 12.81
C VAL A 274 3.43 -2.71 13.38
N TYR A 275 3.96 -3.67 12.63
CA TYR A 275 5.23 -4.30 12.89
C TYR A 275 6.26 -3.88 11.85
N PHE A 276 7.40 -3.35 12.30
CA PHE A 276 8.54 -3.01 11.45
C PHE A 276 9.61 -4.11 11.52
N GLU A 277 9.99 -4.65 10.38
CA GLU A 277 11.09 -5.62 10.27
C GLU A 277 12.46 -4.93 10.44
N ASP A 278 12.66 -3.74 9.86
CA ASP A 278 13.86 -2.91 10.09
C ASP A 278 13.61 -1.92 11.24
N LYS A 279 14.30 -2.14 12.37
CA LYS A 279 14.16 -1.31 13.58
C LYS A 279 14.72 0.11 13.44
N SER A 280 15.58 0.38 12.45
CA SER A 280 16.00 1.74 12.15
C SER A 280 14.87 2.57 11.56
N VAL A 281 14.03 1.95 10.71
CA VAL A 281 12.83 2.58 10.12
C VAL A 281 11.79 2.82 11.21
N GLU A 282 11.57 1.84 12.08
CA GLU A 282 10.68 1.98 13.24
C GLU A 282 11.06 3.17 14.12
N LYS A 283 12.35 3.25 14.48
CA LYS A 283 12.88 4.31 15.33
C LYS A 283 12.66 5.69 14.70
N LEU A 284 13.03 5.85 13.43
CA LEU A 284 12.85 7.12 12.72
C LEU A 284 11.37 7.50 12.58
N PHE A 285 10.49 6.52 12.31
CA PHE A 285 9.05 6.75 12.24
C PHE A 285 8.51 7.25 13.58
N LYS A 286 8.83 6.56 14.70
CA LYS A 286 8.44 6.96 16.07
C LYS A 286 8.88 8.38 16.41
N GLU A 287 10.16 8.69 16.19
CA GLU A 287 10.72 10.03 16.42
C GLU A 287 9.96 11.13 15.65
N ARG A 288 9.54 10.85 14.41
CA ARG A 288 8.81 11.81 13.57
C ARG A 288 7.36 11.99 14.04
N VAL A 289 6.65 10.92 14.34
CA VAL A 289 5.23 11.01 14.73
C VAL A 289 5.03 11.41 16.20
N GLY A 290 6.10 11.51 16.98
CA GLY A 290 6.06 11.95 18.38
C GLY A 290 5.75 10.82 19.37
N LEU A 291 6.28 9.63 19.09
CA LEU A 291 6.25 8.43 19.94
C LEU A 291 7.60 8.17 20.62
#